data_AF-A0A2D6PDD2-F1
#
_entry.id   AF-A0A2D6PDD2-F1
#
_cell.length_a   1.000
_cell.length_b   1.000
_cell.length_c   1.000
_cell.angle_alpha   90.00
_cell.angle_beta   90.00
_cell.angle_gamma   90.00
#
_symmetry.space_group_name_H-M   'P 1'
#
loop_
_entity.id
_entity.type
_entity.pdbx_description
1 polymer ?
#
loop_
_entity_poly.entity_id
_entity_poly.type
_entity_poly.pdbx_seq_one_letter_code
_entity_poly.pdbx_strand_id
1 'polypeptide(L)'
;MKKNISIIIGVLVCSIIFIFLFTTKQSFPEKILIQVSDQENRTELNANCKADFFDKGERIIEDRQLINLKNGYYQLDTSELKKYDDYQIKIICLLPGNKGVGGLSIDKTNMPCEIKKDYVVCPM
;
A
#
# COMPACT_ATOMS: atom_id res chain seq x y z
N MET A 1 -40.37 30.04 -13.36
CA MET A 1 -39.75 29.37 -12.19
C MET A 1 -39.19 27.97 -12.49
N LYS A 2 -39.90 27.08 -13.21
CA LYS A 2 -39.42 25.71 -13.50
C LYS A 2 -38.07 25.62 -14.25
N LYS A 3 -37.77 26.54 -15.17
CA LYS A 3 -36.53 26.56 -15.97
C LYS A 3 -35.27 26.79 -15.12
N ASN A 4 -35.36 27.60 -14.07
CA ASN A 4 -34.21 27.95 -13.22
C ASN A 4 -33.86 26.79 -12.27
N ILE A 5 -34.86 26.04 -11.81
CA ILE A 5 -34.67 24.86 -10.94
C ILE A 5 -33.88 23.78 -11.69
N SER A 6 -34.18 23.55 -12.97
CA SER A 6 -33.48 22.55 -13.78
C SER A 6 -32.00 22.90 -13.99
N ILE A 7 -31.66 24.18 -14.11
CA ILE A 7 -30.27 24.65 -14.25
C ILE A 7 -29.52 24.45 -12.92
N ILE A 8 -30.15 24.82 -11.80
CA ILE A 8 -29.56 24.64 -10.47
C ILE A 8 -29.25 23.17 -10.20
N ILE A 9 -30.18 22.26 -10.51
CA ILE A 9 -29.95 20.81 -10.35
C ILE A 9 -28.81 20.33 -11.25
N GLY A 10 -28.75 20.78 -12.50
CA GLY A 10 -27.67 20.43 -13.41
C GLY A 10 -26.29 20.84 -12.90
N VAL A 11 -26.16 22.08 -12.40
CA VAL A 11 -24.91 22.58 -11.81
C VAL A 11 -24.54 21.80 -10.55
N LEU A 12 -25.51 21.45 -9.71
CA LEU A 12 -25.28 20.68 -8.49
C LEU A 12 -24.76 19.26 -8.80
N VAL A 13 -25.36 18.58 -9.78
CA VAL A 13 -24.93 17.24 -10.20
C VAL A 13 -23.52 17.28 -10.81
N CYS A 14 -23.24 18.26 -11.67
CA CYS A 14 -21.90 18.43 -12.24
C CYS A 14 -20.83 18.68 -11.18
N SER A 15 -21.14 19.51 -10.17
CA SER A 15 -20.19 19.80 -9.09
C SER A 15 -19.97 18.60 -8.17
N ILE A 16 -21.01 17.79 -7.89
CA ILE A 16 -20.85 16.53 -7.15
C ILE A 16 -19.96 15.54 -7.90
N ILE A 17 -20.16 15.36 -9.22
CA ILE A 17 -19.33 14.48 -10.05
C ILE A 17 -17.88 14.98 -10.07
N PHE A 18 -17.67 16.29 -10.19
CA PHE A 18 -16.33 16.88 -10.18
C PHE A 18 -15.61 16.68 -8.84
N ILE A 19 -16.32 16.86 -7.72
CA ILE A 19 -15.77 16.56 -6.39
C ILE A 19 -15.41 15.08 -6.29
N PHE A 20 -16.27 14.17 -6.74
CA PHE A 20 -16.03 12.73 -6.68
C PHE A 20 -14.82 12.29 -7.53
N LEU A 21 -14.61 12.91 -8.69
CA LEU A 21 -13.44 12.65 -9.54
C LEU A 21 -12.14 13.17 -8.92
N PHE A 22 -12.17 14.25 -8.13
CA PHE A 22 -10.98 14.81 -7.47
C PHE A 22 -10.69 14.19 -6.10
N THR A 23 -11.70 13.73 -5.35
CA THR A 23 -11.51 13.18 -4.00
C THR A 23 -11.19 11.70 -3.98
N THR A 24 -11.39 10.98 -5.09
CA THR A 24 -11.05 9.55 -5.19
C THR A 24 -9.57 9.29 -5.45
N LYS A 25 -8.67 10.26 -5.20
CA LYS A 25 -7.25 9.95 -4.96
C LYS A 25 -7.17 9.04 -3.74
N GLN A 26 -7.22 7.74 -3.99
CA GLN A 26 -7.09 6.67 -3.01
C GLN A 26 -5.80 6.93 -2.24
N SER A 27 -5.94 7.45 -1.02
CA SER A 27 -4.80 7.74 -0.16
C SER A 27 -4.16 6.42 0.19
N PHE A 28 -2.93 6.22 -0.25
CA PHE A 28 -2.16 5.06 0.16
C PHE A 28 -2.01 5.08 1.69
N PRO A 29 -2.14 3.93 2.37
CA PRO A 29 -1.94 3.86 3.81
C PRO A 29 -0.56 4.38 4.21
N GLU A 30 -0.48 4.95 5.42
CA GLU A 30 0.79 5.35 6.03
C GLU A 30 1.62 4.16 6.51
N LYS A 31 0.97 3.01 6.71
CA LYS A 31 1.58 1.81 7.28
C LYS A 31 1.08 0.57 6.56
N ILE A 32 2.02 -0.31 6.23
CA ILE A 32 1.76 -1.64 5.70
C ILE A 32 2.25 -2.65 6.72
N LEU A 33 1.41 -3.63 7.02
CA LEU A 33 1.76 -4.83 7.75
C LEU A 33 1.98 -5.95 6.75
N ILE A 34 3.10 -6.65 6.86
CA ILE A 34 3.43 -7.79 6.04
C ILE A 34 3.45 -9.01 6.94
N GLN A 35 2.57 -9.96 6.66
CA GLN A 35 2.58 -11.25 7.33
C GLN A 35 3.50 -12.17 6.55
N VAL A 36 4.57 -12.64 7.18
CA VAL A 36 5.51 -13.58 6.56
C VAL A 36 5.17 -14.99 7.01
N SER A 37 4.90 -15.86 6.04
CA SER A 37 4.64 -17.28 6.27
C SER A 37 5.60 -18.16 5.46
N ASP A 38 5.81 -19.40 5.90
CA ASP A 38 6.49 -20.42 5.10
C ASP A 38 5.54 -21.05 4.06
N GLN A 39 6.05 -22.01 3.26
CA GLN A 39 5.27 -22.72 2.23
C GLN A 39 4.10 -23.54 2.81
N GLU A 40 4.10 -23.83 4.10
CA GLU A 40 3.03 -24.53 4.83
C GLU A 40 2.07 -23.54 5.52
N ASN A 41 2.18 -22.23 5.19
CA ASN A 41 1.42 -21.13 5.77
C ASN A 41 1.63 -20.96 7.28
N ARG A 42 2.80 -21.36 7.80
CA ARG A 42 3.19 -21.12 9.19
C ARG A 42 3.91 -19.80 9.32
N THR A 43 3.54 -19.03 10.32
CA THR A 43 4.15 -17.74 10.65
C THR A 43 5.66 -17.83 10.89
N GLU A 44 6.44 -17.00 10.20
CA GLU A 44 7.90 -16.93 10.34
C GLU A 44 8.33 -15.74 11.22
N LEU A 45 8.91 -16.06 12.39
CA LEU A 45 9.18 -15.09 13.45
C LEU A 45 10.50 -14.32 13.29
N ASN A 46 11.41 -14.83 12.47
CA ASN A 46 12.81 -14.37 12.40
C ASN A 46 13.24 -14.01 10.96
N ALA A 47 12.29 -13.60 10.12
CA ALA A 47 12.59 -13.12 8.78
C ALA A 47 13.31 -11.77 8.85
N ASN A 48 14.29 -11.57 7.98
CA ASN A 48 14.93 -10.28 7.80
C ASN A 48 14.33 -9.61 6.56
N CYS A 49 13.49 -8.60 6.79
CA CYS A 49 12.73 -7.93 5.73
C CYS A 49 13.28 -6.54 5.43
N LYS A 50 13.42 -6.24 4.13
CA LYS A 50 13.77 -4.93 3.61
C LYS A 50 12.82 -4.51 2.51
N ALA A 51 12.66 -3.21 2.31
CA ALA A 51 11.91 -2.65 1.21
C ALA A 51 12.70 -1.59 0.45
N ASP A 52 12.56 -1.63 -0.87
CA ASP A 52 12.98 -0.57 -1.77
C ASP A 52 11.75 0.17 -2.29
N PHE A 53 11.84 1.48 -2.38
CA PHE A 53 10.80 2.33 -2.95
C PHE A 53 11.26 2.89 -4.29
N PHE A 54 10.34 2.94 -5.24
CA PHE A 54 10.57 3.42 -6.60
C PHE A 54 9.54 4.49 -6.95
N ASP A 55 9.96 5.52 -7.69
CA ASP A 55 9.10 6.53 -8.34
C ASP A 55 9.39 6.50 -9.84
N LYS A 56 8.38 6.28 -10.67
CA LYS A 56 8.52 6.16 -12.14
C LYS A 56 9.64 5.19 -12.60
N GLY A 57 9.86 4.14 -11.82
CA GLY A 57 10.88 3.11 -12.08
C GLY A 57 12.28 3.43 -11.55
N GLU A 58 12.52 4.63 -11.02
CA GLU A 58 13.78 4.99 -10.37
C GLU A 58 13.72 4.67 -8.87
N ARG A 59 14.76 4.03 -8.34
CA ARG A 59 14.85 3.72 -6.90
C ARG A 59 15.10 5.01 -6.12
N ILE A 60 14.21 5.34 -5.20
CA ILE A 60 14.25 6.56 -4.38
C ILE A 60 14.65 6.32 -2.92
N ILE A 61 14.30 5.15 -2.37
CA ILE A 61 14.68 4.73 -1.02
C ILE A 61 15.12 3.27 -1.11
N GLU A 62 16.27 2.96 -0.52
CA GLU A 62 16.87 1.63 -0.54
C GLU A 62 16.89 1.04 0.87
N ASP A 63 16.74 -0.28 0.96
CA ASP A 63 17.03 -1.06 2.16
C ASP A 63 16.25 -0.62 3.42
N ARG A 64 15.04 -0.06 3.24
CA ARG A 64 14.19 0.36 4.36
C ARG A 64 13.86 -0.87 5.20
N GLN A 65 14.36 -0.88 6.43
CA GLN A 65 14.12 -1.97 7.38
C GLN A 65 12.67 -1.98 7.83
N LEU A 66 12.07 -3.17 7.88
CA LEU A 66 10.75 -3.35 8.46
C LEU A 66 10.88 -3.68 9.94
N ILE A 67 9.95 -3.15 10.73
CA ILE A 67 9.89 -3.40 12.17
C ILE A 67 9.17 -4.71 12.40
N ASN A 68 9.84 -5.72 12.97
CA ASN A 68 9.22 -6.97 13.37
C ASN A 68 8.24 -6.71 14.53
N LEU A 69 6.95 -6.82 14.23
CA LEU A 69 5.88 -6.90 15.19
C LEU A 69 5.65 -8.39 15.50
N LYS A 70 5.69 -8.74 16.79
CA LYS A 70 5.52 -10.11 17.30
C LYS A 70 4.49 -10.92 16.50
N ASN A 71 4.72 -12.23 16.38
CA ASN A 71 3.88 -13.17 15.61
C ASN A 71 4.03 -13.02 14.08
N GLY A 72 5.25 -12.73 13.60
CA GLY A 72 5.61 -12.77 12.17
C GLY A 72 4.95 -11.71 11.30
N TYR A 73 4.54 -10.60 11.93
CA TYR A 73 4.11 -9.41 11.23
C TYR A 73 5.27 -8.42 11.14
N TYR A 74 5.40 -7.73 10.01
CA TYR A 74 6.46 -6.76 9.78
C TYR A 74 5.83 -5.45 9.34
N GLN A 75 6.12 -4.36 10.04
CA GLN A 75 5.59 -3.06 9.74
C GLN A 75 6.55 -2.27 8.85
N LEU A 76 6.03 -1.78 7.73
CA LEU A 76 6.67 -0.82 6.85
C LEU A 76 5.97 0.53 6.98
N ASP A 77 6.75 1.58 7.28
CA ASP A 77 6.28 2.97 7.25
C ASP A 77 6.39 3.51 5.82
N THR A 78 5.25 3.95 5.27
CA THR A 78 5.09 4.44 3.90
C THR A 78 4.61 5.89 3.85
N SER A 79 4.62 6.59 4.98
CA SER A 79 4.21 8.00 5.08
C SER A 79 4.93 8.91 4.08
N GLU A 80 6.21 8.65 3.83
CA GLU A 80 7.06 9.39 2.88
C GLU A 80 6.63 9.21 1.42
N LEU A 81 5.87 8.16 1.10
CA LEU A 81 5.42 7.87 -0.26
C LEU A 81 4.26 8.74 -0.72
N LYS A 82 3.57 9.43 0.20
CA LYS A 82 2.41 10.28 -0.10
C LYS A 82 2.69 11.42 -1.09
N LYS A 83 3.96 11.82 -1.23
CA LYS A 83 4.37 12.89 -2.15
C LYS A 83 4.56 12.42 -3.59
N TYR A 84 4.54 11.11 -3.84
CA TYR A 84 4.71 10.52 -5.16
C TYR A 84 3.36 10.07 -5.72
N ASP A 85 3.05 10.47 -6.95
CA ASP A 85 1.79 10.08 -7.61
C ASP A 85 1.85 8.66 -8.21
N ASP A 86 3.06 8.17 -8.53
CA ASP A 86 3.31 6.87 -9.17
C ASP A 86 4.49 6.15 -8.49
N TYR A 87 4.20 5.39 -7.44
CA TYR A 87 5.21 4.67 -6.67
C TYR A 87 5.04 3.15 -6.79
N GLN A 88 6.16 2.45 -6.62
CA GLN A 88 6.23 1.01 -6.45
C GLN A 88 7.07 0.67 -5.22
N ILE A 89 6.63 -0.32 -4.45
CA ILE A 89 7.33 -0.84 -3.29
C ILE A 89 7.72 -2.27 -3.59
N LYS A 90 9.00 -2.61 -3.45
CA LYS A 90 9.48 -3.99 -3.53
C LYS A 90 9.99 -4.41 -2.17
N ILE A 91 9.36 -5.43 -1.59
CA ILE A 91 9.70 -5.99 -0.29
C ILE A 91 10.36 -7.35 -0.51
N ILE A 92 11.46 -7.59 0.19
CA ILE A 92 12.17 -8.86 0.21
C ILE A 92 12.34 -9.27 1.66
N CYS A 93 11.95 -10.49 2.00
CA CYS A 93 12.25 -11.09 3.30
C CYS A 93 13.10 -12.35 3.13
N LEU A 94 14.20 -12.40 3.88
CA LEU A 94 15.09 -13.54 3.96
C LEU A 94 14.69 -14.38 5.17
N LEU A 95 14.30 -15.63 4.94
CA LEU A 95 13.99 -16.57 6.01
C LEU A 95 15.28 -17.13 6.63
N PRO A 96 15.30 -17.38 7.95
CA PRO A 96 16.47 -17.93 8.63
C PRO A 96 16.81 -19.34 8.11
N GLY A 97 18.10 -19.64 7.98
CA GLY A 97 18.59 -20.98 7.63
C GLY A 97 18.46 -21.36 6.15
N ASN A 98 18.59 -20.39 5.22
CA ASN A 98 18.48 -20.60 3.77
C ASN A 98 17.12 -21.16 3.30
N LYS A 99 16.07 -21.01 4.10
CA LYS A 99 14.73 -21.56 3.83
C LYS A 99 14.00 -20.91 2.65
N GLY A 100 14.49 -19.78 2.13
CA GLY A 100 13.96 -19.14 0.94
C GLY A 100 13.99 -17.63 1.00
N VAL A 101 13.65 -17.02 -0.14
CA VAL A 101 13.44 -15.58 -0.30
C VAL A 101 12.00 -15.38 -0.70
N GLY A 102 11.23 -14.70 0.15
CA GLY A 102 9.89 -14.24 -0.20
C GLY A 102 9.97 -12.81 -0.75
N GLY A 103 9.24 -12.54 -1.82
CA GLY A 103 9.24 -11.25 -2.50
C GLY A 103 7.82 -10.76 -2.76
N LEU A 104 7.58 -9.48 -2.49
CA LEU A 104 6.29 -8.84 -2.71
C LEU A 104 6.49 -7.51 -3.42
N SER A 105 5.75 -7.27 -4.49
CA SER A 105 5.68 -5.98 -5.17
C SER A 105 4.31 -5.37 -4.96
N ILE A 106 4.26 -4.14 -4.46
CA ILE A 106 3.03 -3.38 -4.24
C ILE A 106 3.11 -2.13 -5.10
N ASP A 107 2.07 -1.90 -5.89
CA ASP A 107 1.87 -0.64 -6.61
C ASP A 107 0.39 -0.21 -6.51
N LYS A 108 0.06 0.92 -7.13
CA LYS A 108 -1.29 1.49 -7.09
C LYS A 108 -2.35 0.60 -7.77
N THR A 109 -1.94 -0.22 -8.73
CA THR A 109 -2.84 -1.08 -9.52
C THR A 109 -2.88 -2.53 -9.03
N ASN A 110 -1.85 -2.95 -8.30
CA ASN A 110 -1.66 -4.28 -7.78
C ASN A 110 -1.29 -4.22 -6.30
N MET A 111 -2.32 -4.30 -5.47
CA MET A 111 -2.20 -4.38 -4.02
C MET A 111 -2.78 -5.73 -3.57
N PRO A 112 -1.97 -6.81 -3.52
CA PRO A 112 -2.42 -8.14 -3.10
C PRO A 112 -2.58 -8.19 -1.56
N CYS A 113 -3.19 -7.16 -0.97
CA CYS A 113 -3.22 -6.93 0.44
C CYS A 113 -4.65 -6.63 0.91
N GLU A 114 -4.97 -7.07 2.12
CA GLU A 114 -6.25 -6.77 2.76
C GLU A 114 -6.22 -5.38 3.39
N ILE A 115 -7.15 -4.50 3.01
CA ILE A 115 -7.28 -3.16 3.57
C ILE A 115 -8.04 -3.23 4.90
N LYS A 116 -7.39 -2.83 5.99
CA LYS A 116 -8.02 -2.59 7.30
C LYS A 116 -8.17 -1.08 7.51
N LYS A 117 -8.88 -0.71 8.57
CA LYS A 117 -9.25 0.69 8.87
C LYS A 117 -8.05 1.66 8.92
N ASP A 118 -6.93 1.21 9.50
CA ASP A 118 -5.75 2.06 9.77
C ASP A 118 -4.45 1.53 9.15
N TYR A 119 -4.48 0.36 8.51
CA TYR A 119 -3.31 -0.31 7.92
C TYR A 119 -3.72 -1.30 6.84
N VAL A 120 -2.76 -1.77 6.06
CA VAL A 120 -2.97 -2.79 5.02
C VAL A 120 -2.16 -4.04 5.36
N VAL A 121 -2.73 -5.23 5.24
CA VAL A 121 -2.06 -6.52 5.53
C VAL A 121 -1.74 -7.24 4.23
N CYS A 122 -0.46 -7.43 3.92
CA CYS A 122 -0.03 -8.18 2.75
C CYS A 122 0.46 -9.57 3.16
N PRO A 123 -0.12 -10.66 2.64
CA PRO A 123 0.43 -12.00 2.80
C PRO A 123 1.71 -12.13 1.96
N MET A 124 2.72 -12.79 2.52
CA MET A 124 3.97 -13.09 1.83
C MET A 124 4.45 -14.50 2.12
#